data_AF-A0A1H5ZGQ4-F1
#
_entry.id   AF-A0A1H5ZGQ4-F1
#
_cell.length_a   1.000
_cell.length_b   1.000
_cell.length_c   1.000
_cell.angle_alpha   90.00
_cell.angle_beta   90.00
_cell.angle_gamma   90.00
#
_symmetry.space_group_name_H-M   'P 1'
#
loop_
_entity.id
_entity.type
_entity.pdbx_description
1 polymer ?
#
loop_
_entity_poly.entity_id
_entity_poly.type
_entity_poly.pdbx_seq_one_letter_code
_entity_poly.pdbx_strand_id
1 'polypeptide(L)'
;MNAEFFFIAMIVLVAAMAGVAFWFMQRARRRDAATWESLIARLEPVNRRAVAAIALDLFDESGTRRSGTDSDLLDPSEVWDMIGGLTGLEAMERNCAVLIDIAAHVQRWYPEAVVVAEQLRLNAREVQFHLGRLKGAARTGNLHSAFADYAQRAVATYYRMTRSVLALCEHAHAPGLMALEKAI
;
A
#
# COMPACT_ATOMS: atom_id res chain seq x y z
N MET A 1 23.46 30.37 -38.01
CA MET A 1 23.50 29.36 -36.94
C MET A 1 24.51 28.32 -37.37
N ASN A 2 25.68 28.28 -36.73
CA ASN A 2 26.83 27.54 -37.27
C ASN A 2 26.59 26.03 -37.11
N ALA A 3 26.95 25.24 -38.13
CA ALA A 3 26.72 23.80 -38.17
C ALA A 3 27.26 23.08 -36.91
N GLU A 4 28.33 23.62 -36.31
CA GLU A 4 28.90 23.12 -35.06
C GLU A 4 27.92 23.16 -33.87
N PHE A 5 27.14 24.23 -33.73
CA PHE A 5 26.12 24.31 -32.67
C PHE A 5 25.01 23.28 -32.87
N PHE A 6 24.66 22.98 -34.12
CA PHE A 6 23.68 21.96 -34.45
C PHE A 6 24.17 20.56 -34.07
N PHE A 7 25.43 20.23 -34.37
CA PHE A 7 26.03 18.95 -33.96
C PHE A 7 26.15 18.79 -32.45
N ILE A 8 26.56 19.84 -31.74
CA ILE A 8 26.64 19.82 -30.27
C ILE A 8 25.24 19.61 -29.66
N ALA A 9 24.22 20.34 -30.14
CA ALA A 9 22.84 20.17 -29.67
C ALA A 9 22.31 18.75 -29.94
N MET A 10 22.63 18.17 -31.10
CA MET A 10 22.22 16.81 -31.45
C MET A 10 22.88 15.75 -30.55
N ILE A 11 24.18 15.91 -30.25
CA ILE A 11 24.90 15.00 -29.33
C ILE A 11 24.30 15.07 -27.93
N VAL A 12 24.00 16.28 -27.43
CA VAL A 12 23.37 16.47 -26.11
C VAL A 12 21.98 15.84 -26.08
N LEU A 13 21.18 16.00 -27.13
CA LEU A 13 19.85 15.39 -27.22
C LEU A 13 19.94 13.86 -27.20
N VAL A 14 20.83 13.28 -28.00
CA VAL A 14 21.03 11.81 -28.05
C VAL A 14 21.53 11.28 -26.71
N ALA A 15 22.46 11.97 -26.06
CA ALA A 15 22.95 11.60 -24.72
C ALA A 15 21.83 11.69 -23.67
N ALA A 16 20.98 12.71 -23.73
CA ALA A 16 19.83 12.86 -22.83
C ALA A 16 18.81 11.72 -23.06
N MET A 17 18.49 11.40 -24.31
CA MET A 17 17.59 10.29 -24.64
C MET A 17 18.16 8.94 -24.21
N ALA A 18 19.46 8.70 -24.43
CA ALA A 18 20.13 7.48 -23.98
C ALA A 18 20.13 7.36 -22.45
N GLY A 19 20.34 8.47 -21.73
CA GLY A 19 20.27 8.51 -20.27
C GLY A 19 18.87 8.19 -19.75
N VAL A 20 17.82 8.76 -20.36
CA VAL A 20 16.42 8.46 -20.02
C VAL A 20 16.10 7.00 -20.33
N ALA A 21 16.47 6.49 -21.51
CA ALA A 21 16.27 5.10 -21.88
C ALA A 21 16.99 4.13 -20.93
N PHE A 22 18.23 4.43 -20.56
CA PHE A 22 19.00 3.65 -19.59
C PHE A 22 18.36 3.66 -18.20
N TRP A 23 17.85 4.81 -17.74
CA TRP A 23 17.11 4.92 -16.48
C TRP A 23 15.82 4.08 -16.50
N PHE A 24 15.05 4.16 -17.59
CA PHE A 24 13.85 3.32 -17.78
C PHE A 24 14.19 1.84 -17.86
N MET A 25 15.28 1.45 -18.54
CA MET A 25 15.72 0.06 -18.61
C MET A 25 16.20 -0.46 -17.25
N GLN A 26 16.92 0.35 -16.45
CA GLN A 26 17.25 -0.05 -15.09
C GLN A 26 16.01 -0.18 -14.21
N ARG A 27 15.04 0.73 -14.34
CA ARG A 27 13.74 0.65 -13.66
C ARG A 27 12.98 -0.60 -14.09
N ALA A 28 13.01 -0.95 -15.37
CA ALA A 28 12.40 -2.15 -15.93
C ALA A 28 13.10 -3.43 -15.45
N ARG A 29 14.44 -3.48 -15.46
CA ARG A 29 15.21 -4.62 -14.93
C ARG A 29 15.02 -4.84 -13.43
N ARG A 30 14.95 -3.76 -12.63
CA ARG A 30 14.58 -3.86 -11.21
C ARG A 30 13.15 -4.37 -11.02
N ARG A 31 12.25 -4.12 -11.98
CA ARG A 31 10.90 -4.70 -12.00
C ARG A 31 10.95 -6.17 -12.42
N ASP A 32 11.73 -6.55 -13.43
CA ASP A 32 11.90 -7.94 -13.87
C ASP A 32 12.50 -8.85 -12.79
N ALA A 33 13.34 -8.30 -11.90
CA ALA A 33 13.92 -9.01 -10.78
C ALA A 33 13.01 -9.13 -9.53
N ALA A 34 11.84 -8.46 -9.52
CA ALA A 34 10.89 -8.60 -8.41
C ALA A 34 10.11 -9.91 -8.57
N THR A 35 10.72 -11.01 -8.15
CA THR A 35 10.07 -12.32 -8.03
C THR A 35 8.99 -12.25 -6.96
N TRP A 36 7.91 -13.00 -7.12
CA TRP A 36 6.81 -13.10 -6.15
C TRP A 36 7.29 -13.23 -4.69
N GLU A 37 8.28 -14.10 -4.46
CA GLU A 37 8.90 -14.32 -3.14
C GLU A 37 9.57 -13.05 -2.58
N SER A 38 10.24 -12.27 -3.43
CA SER A 38 10.87 -11.01 -3.01
C SER A 38 9.85 -9.94 -2.61
N LEU A 39 8.65 -9.97 -3.20
CA LEU A 39 7.56 -9.07 -2.83
C LEU A 39 6.98 -9.48 -1.47
N ILE A 40 6.71 -10.78 -1.27
CA ILE A 40 6.21 -11.28 0.00
C ILE A 40 7.22 -11.05 1.13
N ALA A 41 8.51 -11.26 0.88
CA ALA A 41 9.57 -11.07 1.88
C ALA A 41 9.70 -9.61 2.37
N ARG A 42 9.17 -8.64 1.61
CA ARG A 42 9.14 -7.22 2.00
C ARG A 42 7.96 -6.87 2.90
N LEU A 43 6.97 -7.75 3.03
CA LEU A 43 5.85 -7.55 3.95
C LEU A 43 6.36 -7.65 5.39
N GLU A 44 6.12 -6.60 6.15
CA GLU A 44 6.38 -6.60 7.58
C GLU A 44 5.28 -7.32 8.35
N PRO A 45 5.63 -8.05 9.43
CA PRO A 45 4.66 -8.73 10.25
C PRO A 45 3.75 -7.71 10.94
N VAL A 46 2.44 -7.89 10.76
CA VAL A 46 1.38 -7.11 11.40
C VAL A 46 0.39 -8.08 12.04
N ASN A 47 -0.22 -7.70 13.18
CA ASN A 47 -1.24 -8.52 13.84
C ASN A 47 -2.53 -8.57 13.01
N ARG A 48 -2.64 -9.57 12.12
CA ARG A 48 -3.75 -9.72 11.18
C ARG A 48 -5.09 -9.92 11.87
N ARG A 49 -5.10 -10.62 13.00
CA ARG A 49 -6.31 -10.84 13.80
C ARG A 49 -6.83 -9.53 14.35
N ALA A 50 -5.93 -8.69 14.88
CA ALA A 50 -6.28 -7.35 15.32
C ALA A 50 -6.78 -6.48 14.16
N VAL A 51 -6.06 -6.45 13.04
CA VAL A 51 -6.45 -5.69 11.84
C VAL A 51 -7.84 -6.10 11.35
N ALA A 52 -8.11 -7.40 11.25
CA ALA A 52 -9.42 -7.91 10.84
C ALA A 52 -10.52 -7.55 11.85
N ALA A 53 -10.27 -7.71 13.15
CA ALA A 53 -11.23 -7.36 14.19
C ALA A 53 -11.62 -5.87 14.14
N ILE A 54 -10.63 -4.98 14.07
CA ILE A 54 -10.84 -3.52 14.01
C ILE A 54 -11.57 -3.13 12.71
N ALA A 55 -11.18 -3.74 11.58
CA ALA A 55 -11.79 -3.42 10.29
C ALA A 55 -13.25 -3.90 10.21
N LEU A 56 -13.53 -5.09 10.73
CA LEU A 56 -14.86 -5.70 10.76
C LEU A 56 -15.78 -5.11 11.82
N ASP A 57 -15.23 -4.42 12.83
CA ASP A 57 -16.00 -3.59 13.75
C ASP A 57 -16.53 -2.32 13.04
N LEU A 58 -15.67 -1.66 12.26
CA LEU A 58 -15.98 -0.40 11.58
C LEU A 58 -16.79 -0.57 10.28
N PHE A 59 -16.56 -1.65 9.54
CA PHE A 59 -17.19 -1.95 8.25
C PHE A 59 -17.72 -3.38 8.23
N ASP A 60 -18.83 -3.60 7.52
CA ASP A 60 -19.26 -4.96 7.20
C ASP A 60 -18.30 -5.63 6.19
N GLU A 61 -18.48 -6.94 5.93
CA GLU A 61 -17.66 -7.68 4.97
C GLU A 61 -17.72 -7.11 3.54
N SER A 62 -18.74 -6.31 3.22
CA SER A 62 -18.91 -5.61 1.94
C SER A 62 -18.16 -4.28 1.86
N GLY A 63 -17.56 -3.81 2.96
CA GLY A 63 -16.86 -2.53 3.05
C GLY A 63 -17.78 -1.33 3.28
N THR A 64 -19.05 -1.56 3.59
CA THR A 64 -20.01 -0.50 3.94
C THR A 64 -19.91 -0.22 5.44
N ARG A 65 -19.93 1.05 5.84
CA ARG A 65 -19.89 1.42 7.27
C ARG A 65 -21.12 0.79 7.93
N ARG A 66 -20.91 0.03 9.02
CA ARG A 66 -22.05 -0.43 9.83
C ARG A 66 -22.77 0.81 10.37
N SER A 67 -23.94 1.10 9.80
CA SER A 67 -24.84 2.13 10.29
C SER A 67 -25.84 1.45 11.21
N GLY A 68 -25.46 1.30 12.47
CA GLY A 68 -26.32 0.70 13.48
C GLY A 68 -25.82 1.09 14.86
N THR A 69 -26.76 1.38 15.74
CA THR A 69 -26.60 1.70 17.17
C THR A 69 -25.88 0.59 17.98
N ASP A 70 -25.49 -0.51 17.32
CA ASP A 70 -24.80 -1.71 17.84
C ASP A 70 -23.33 -1.84 17.41
N SER A 71 -22.68 -0.79 16.87
CA SER A 71 -21.22 -0.82 16.80
C SER A 71 -20.67 -0.68 18.22
N ASP A 72 -20.30 -1.80 18.84
CA ASP A 72 -19.41 -1.83 20.00
C ASP A 72 -18.04 -1.33 19.53
N LEU A 73 -17.96 -0.01 19.25
CA LEU A 73 -16.75 0.66 18.78
C LEU A 73 -15.64 0.30 19.77
N LEU A 74 -14.69 -0.52 19.31
CA LEU A 74 -13.55 -0.92 20.12
C LEU A 74 -12.92 0.34 20.72
N ASP A 75 -12.64 0.30 22.03
CA ASP A 75 -12.08 1.45 22.71
C ASP A 75 -10.77 1.87 22.03
N PRO A 76 -10.55 3.16 21.74
CA PRO A 76 -9.35 3.62 21.05
C PRO A 76 -8.04 3.19 21.73
N SER A 77 -8.02 3.00 23.06
CA SER A 77 -6.82 2.49 23.74
C SER A 77 -6.59 1.00 23.47
N GLU A 78 -7.65 0.20 23.41
CA GLU A 78 -7.59 -1.22 23.07
C GLU A 78 -7.13 -1.41 21.62
N VAL A 79 -7.69 -0.62 20.69
CA VAL A 79 -7.26 -0.60 19.28
C VAL A 79 -5.77 -0.25 19.16
N TRP A 80 -5.27 0.70 19.97
CA TRP A 80 -3.85 1.09 19.99
C TRP A 80 -2.92 -0.06 20.39
N ASP A 81 -3.25 -0.74 21.49
CA ASP A 81 -2.44 -1.85 21.99
C ASP A 81 -2.50 -3.05 21.05
N MET A 82 -3.66 -3.36 20.48
CA MET A 82 -3.87 -4.47 19.56
C MET A 82 -3.00 -4.38 18.29
N ILE A 83 -2.79 -3.18 17.76
CA ILE A 83 -1.96 -2.96 16.56
C ILE A 83 -0.47 -2.74 16.88
N GLY A 84 -0.09 -2.59 18.16
CA GLY A 84 1.28 -2.26 18.54
C GLY A 84 1.63 -0.78 18.36
N GLY A 85 0.61 0.09 18.47
CA GLY A 85 0.74 1.54 18.40
C GLY A 85 1.21 2.09 17.04
N LEU A 86 1.98 3.17 17.09
CA LEU A 86 2.43 3.89 15.88
C LEU A 86 3.30 3.00 14.98
N THR A 87 4.15 2.17 15.58
CA THR A 87 5.03 1.26 14.85
C THR A 87 4.23 0.28 13.99
N GLY A 88 3.11 -0.24 14.52
CA GLY A 88 2.21 -1.11 13.77
C GLY A 88 1.57 -0.40 12.57
N LEU A 89 1.12 0.84 12.75
CA LEU A 89 0.57 1.65 11.66
C LEU A 89 1.63 1.99 10.60
N GLU A 90 2.87 2.25 11.00
CA GLU A 90 3.97 2.46 10.07
C GLU A 90 4.33 1.19 9.29
N ALA A 91 4.26 0.02 9.92
CA ALA A 91 4.40 -1.25 9.22
C ALA A 91 3.28 -1.44 8.19
N MET A 92 2.03 -1.09 8.53
CA MET A 92 0.91 -1.10 7.58
C MET A 92 1.14 -0.14 6.41
N GLU A 93 1.63 1.08 6.66
CA GLU A 93 2.00 2.05 5.62
C GLU A 93 3.05 1.47 4.65
N ARG A 94 4.09 0.83 5.17
CA ARG A 94 5.12 0.16 4.35
C ARG A 94 4.53 -1.01 3.56
N ASN A 95 3.67 -1.82 4.19
CA ASN A 95 2.98 -2.91 3.53
C ASN A 95 2.05 -2.43 2.40
N CYS A 96 1.40 -1.27 2.54
CA CYS A 96 0.57 -0.68 1.47
C CYS A 96 1.37 -0.53 0.16
N ALA A 97 2.63 -0.09 0.24
CA ALA A 97 3.49 0.02 -0.93
C ALA A 97 3.80 -1.36 -1.56
N VAL A 98 4.00 -2.39 -0.72
CA VAL A 98 4.21 -3.76 -1.17
C VAL A 98 2.95 -4.32 -1.85
N LEU A 99 1.76 -4.06 -1.31
CA LEU A 99 0.48 -4.45 -1.91
C LEU A 99 0.28 -3.84 -3.31
N ILE A 100 0.66 -2.57 -3.49
CA ILE A 100 0.65 -1.92 -4.82
C ILE A 100 1.64 -2.61 -5.77
N ASP A 101 2.84 -2.94 -5.29
CA ASP A 101 3.85 -3.64 -6.10
C ASP A 101 3.37 -5.04 -6.51
N ILE A 102 2.66 -5.76 -5.64
CA ILE A 102 2.05 -7.06 -5.96
C ILE A 102 1.00 -6.89 -7.07
N ALA A 103 0.08 -5.95 -6.94
CA ALA A 103 -0.92 -5.69 -7.98
C ALA A 103 -0.29 -5.30 -9.33
N ALA A 104 0.77 -4.48 -9.30
CA ALA A 104 1.53 -4.12 -10.49
C ALA A 104 2.34 -5.29 -11.08
N HIS A 105 2.75 -6.25 -10.25
CA HIS A 105 3.39 -7.48 -10.70
C HIS A 105 2.38 -8.39 -11.43
N VAL A 106 1.19 -8.57 -10.84
CA VAL A 106 0.07 -9.32 -11.46
C VAL A 106 -0.37 -8.71 -12.79
N GLN A 107 -0.32 -7.37 -12.93
CA GLN A 107 -0.64 -6.66 -14.17
C GLN A 107 0.13 -7.14 -15.41
N ARG A 108 1.31 -7.76 -15.23
CA ARG A 108 2.11 -8.27 -16.36
C ARG A 108 1.41 -9.36 -17.17
N TRP A 109 0.52 -10.13 -16.53
CA TRP A 109 -0.22 -11.22 -17.16
C TRP A 109 -1.73 -11.13 -16.95
N TYR A 110 -2.21 -10.17 -16.16
CA TYR A 110 -3.64 -9.88 -15.95
C TYR A 110 -3.91 -8.37 -16.03
N PRO A 111 -4.14 -7.81 -17.24
CA PRO A 111 -4.21 -6.36 -17.48
C PRO A 111 -5.26 -5.62 -16.64
N GLU A 112 -6.37 -6.28 -16.29
CA GLU A 112 -7.45 -5.77 -15.43
C GLU A 112 -6.96 -5.38 -14.03
N ALA A 113 -5.82 -5.92 -13.60
CA ALA A 113 -5.14 -5.54 -12.36
C ALA A 113 -4.79 -4.04 -12.30
N VAL A 114 -4.73 -3.33 -13.43
CA VAL A 114 -4.43 -1.89 -13.46
C VAL A 114 -5.43 -1.07 -12.63
N VAL A 115 -6.72 -1.44 -12.66
CA VAL A 115 -7.77 -0.75 -11.92
C VAL A 115 -7.59 -0.97 -10.42
N VAL A 116 -7.30 -2.21 -10.02
CA VAL A 116 -7.02 -2.55 -8.62
C VAL A 116 -5.76 -1.83 -8.14
N ALA A 117 -4.67 -1.83 -8.93
CA ALA A 117 -3.44 -1.15 -8.57
C ALA A 117 -3.64 0.36 -8.36
N GLU A 118 -4.48 1.01 -9.17
CA GLU A 118 -4.78 2.43 -8.98
C GLU A 118 -5.65 2.69 -7.75
N GLN A 119 -6.65 1.85 -7.50
CA GLN A 119 -7.45 1.94 -6.27
C GLN A 119 -6.55 1.76 -5.02
N LEU A 120 -5.59 0.84 -5.07
CA LEU A 120 -4.61 0.64 -4.00
C LEU A 120 -3.73 1.88 -3.79
N ARG A 121 -3.35 2.61 -4.84
CA ARG A 121 -2.59 3.88 -4.70
C ARG A 121 -3.41 4.96 -4.01
N LEU A 122 -4.71 5.05 -4.31
CA LEU A 122 -5.61 5.99 -3.63
C LEU A 122 -5.77 5.63 -2.15
N ASN A 123 -6.04 4.35 -1.86
CA ASN A 123 -6.15 3.85 -0.48
C ASN A 123 -4.85 4.06 0.30
N ALA A 124 -3.68 3.83 -0.31
CA ALA A 124 -2.39 4.06 0.34
C ALA A 124 -2.16 5.53 0.71
N ARG A 125 -2.58 6.48 -0.15
CA ARG A 125 -2.50 7.91 0.16
C ARG A 125 -3.41 8.28 1.34
N GLU A 126 -4.58 7.65 1.45
CA GLU A 126 -5.47 7.83 2.59
C GLU A 126 -4.83 7.32 3.89
N VAL A 127 -4.20 6.14 3.86
CA VAL A 127 -3.44 5.60 5.01
C VAL A 127 -2.29 6.54 5.38
N GLN A 128 -1.51 7.01 4.40
CA GLN A 128 -0.41 7.98 4.62
C GLN A 128 -0.92 9.28 5.25
N PHE A 129 -2.06 9.80 4.78
CA PHE A 129 -2.67 11.00 5.34
C PHE A 129 -3.03 10.80 6.82
N HIS A 130 -3.74 9.72 7.16
CA HIS A 130 -4.13 9.41 8.53
C HIS A 130 -2.92 9.22 9.45
N LEU A 131 -1.91 8.48 8.99
CA LEU A 131 -0.70 8.27 9.75
C LEU A 131 0.11 9.57 9.92
N GLY A 132 0.14 10.44 8.92
CA GLY A 132 0.75 11.77 9.03
C GLY A 132 0.10 12.62 10.13
N ARG A 133 -1.24 12.55 10.26
CA ARG A 133 -1.98 13.23 11.34
C ARG A 133 -1.63 12.65 12.71
N LEU A 134 -1.53 11.33 12.82
CA LEU A 134 -1.15 10.65 14.07
C LEU A 134 0.30 10.95 14.47
N LYS A 135 1.24 10.93 13.53
CA LYS A 135 2.64 11.35 13.74
C LYS A 135 2.72 12.80 14.23
N GLY A 136 1.90 13.68 13.67
CA GLY A 136 1.77 15.07 14.13
C GLY A 136 1.23 15.17 15.56
N ALA A 137 0.15 14.46 15.87
CA ALA A 137 -0.46 14.44 17.19
C ALA A 137 0.45 13.84 18.26
N ALA A 138 1.27 12.84 17.91
CA ALA A 138 2.30 12.27 18.77
C ALA A 138 3.33 13.31 19.21
N ARG A 139 3.72 14.22 18.32
CA ARG A 139 4.67 15.31 18.63
C ARG A 139 4.08 16.38 19.54
N THR A 140 2.76 16.58 19.52
CA THR A 140 2.08 17.60 20.32
C THR A 140 1.43 17.04 21.59
N GLY A 141 1.64 15.77 21.92
CA GLY A 141 1.04 15.12 23.09
C GLY A 141 -0.46 14.80 22.97
N ASN A 142 -1.06 14.97 21.80
CA ASN A 142 -2.49 14.78 21.55
C ASN A 142 -2.80 13.45 20.84
N LEU A 143 -1.90 12.48 20.94
CA LEU A 143 -2.00 11.23 20.18
C LEU A 143 -3.27 10.46 20.51
N HIS A 144 -3.62 10.37 21.80
CA HIS A 144 -4.75 9.59 22.27
C HIS A 144 -6.09 10.10 21.71
N SER A 145 -6.30 11.41 21.69
CA SER A 145 -7.53 12.00 21.13
C SER A 145 -7.59 11.88 19.61
N ALA A 146 -6.46 12.04 18.91
CA ALA A 146 -6.40 11.89 17.46
C ALA A 146 -6.50 10.42 16.99
N PHE A 147 -6.23 9.46 17.89
CA PHE A 147 -6.15 8.06 17.54
C PHE A 147 -7.48 7.49 17.08
N ALA A 148 -8.57 7.77 17.81
CA ALA A 148 -9.91 7.30 17.48
C ALA A 148 -10.32 7.70 16.04
N ASP A 149 -10.03 8.93 15.64
CA ASP A 149 -10.47 9.47 14.36
C ASP A 149 -9.70 8.94 13.15
N TYR A 150 -8.41 8.63 13.32
CA TYR A 150 -7.49 8.37 12.21
C TYR A 150 -7.00 6.93 12.14
N ALA A 151 -6.78 6.26 13.28
CA ALA A 151 -6.16 4.95 13.27
C ALA A 151 -7.12 3.86 12.83
N GLN A 152 -8.36 3.85 13.33
CA GLN A 152 -9.37 2.89 12.89
C GLN A 152 -9.60 2.96 11.37
N ARG A 153 -9.64 4.19 10.82
CA ARG A 153 -9.74 4.40 9.36
C ARG A 153 -8.53 3.87 8.61
N ALA A 154 -7.32 4.17 9.09
CA ALA A 154 -6.09 3.65 8.47
C ALA A 154 -6.05 2.11 8.48
N VAL A 155 -6.39 1.49 9.60
CA VAL A 155 -6.43 0.02 9.76
C VAL A 155 -7.46 -0.61 8.84
N ALA A 156 -8.67 -0.04 8.78
CA ALA A 156 -9.72 -0.56 7.93
C ALA A 156 -9.42 -0.39 6.43
N THR A 157 -8.86 0.75 6.02
CA THR A 157 -8.42 0.96 4.64
C THR A 157 -7.30 -0.02 4.27
N TYR A 158 -6.34 -0.25 5.18
CA TYR A 158 -5.31 -1.29 5.00
C TYR A 158 -5.92 -2.70 4.85
N TYR A 159 -6.88 -3.07 5.71
CA TYR A 159 -7.59 -4.35 5.60
C TYR A 159 -8.32 -4.50 4.26
N ARG A 160 -8.98 -3.44 3.78
CA ARG A 160 -9.61 -3.47 2.46
C ARG A 160 -8.57 -3.70 1.35
N MET A 161 -7.41 -3.04 1.43
CA MET A 161 -6.33 -3.25 0.48
C MET A 161 -5.85 -4.71 0.46
N THR A 162 -5.68 -5.34 1.63
CA THR A 162 -5.26 -6.76 1.69
C THR A 162 -6.30 -7.67 1.03
N ARG A 163 -7.60 -7.47 1.32
CA ARG A 163 -8.69 -8.23 0.68
C ARG A 163 -8.76 -8.01 -0.83
N SER A 164 -8.61 -6.77 -1.31
CA SER A 164 -8.58 -6.46 -2.75
C SER A 164 -7.42 -7.17 -3.46
N VAL A 165 -6.24 -7.21 -2.86
CA VAL A 165 -5.09 -7.91 -3.46
C VAL A 165 -5.29 -9.43 -3.44
N LEU A 166 -5.77 -10.00 -2.34
CA LEU A 166 -6.07 -11.43 -2.26
C LEU A 166 -7.08 -11.85 -3.35
N ALA A 167 -8.18 -11.10 -3.47
CA ALA A 167 -9.17 -11.34 -4.51
C ALA A 167 -8.55 -11.20 -5.92
N LEU A 168 -7.74 -10.17 -6.18
CA LEU A 168 -7.04 -10.02 -7.45
C LEU A 168 -6.16 -11.24 -7.75
N CYS A 169 -5.40 -11.72 -6.77
CA CYS A 169 -4.49 -12.85 -6.92
C CYS A 169 -5.25 -14.15 -7.16
N GLU A 170 -6.41 -14.33 -6.52
CA GLU A 170 -7.31 -15.45 -6.76
C GLU A 170 -7.86 -15.45 -8.19
N HIS A 171 -8.41 -14.31 -8.65
CA HIS A 171 -8.95 -14.18 -10.01
C HIS A 171 -7.86 -14.37 -11.08
N ALA A 172 -6.67 -13.83 -10.84
CA ALA A 172 -5.53 -13.96 -11.75
C ALA A 172 -4.80 -15.30 -11.64
N HIS A 173 -5.27 -16.23 -10.79
CA HIS A 173 -4.64 -17.53 -10.51
C HIS A 173 -3.14 -17.40 -10.19
N ALA A 174 -2.79 -16.39 -9.38
CA ALA A 174 -1.41 -16.04 -9.11
C ALA A 174 -0.68 -17.16 -8.34
N PRO A 175 0.54 -17.54 -8.75
CA PRO A 175 1.20 -18.77 -8.30
C PRO A 175 1.58 -18.78 -6.81
N GLY A 176 1.56 -17.66 -6.11
CA GLY A 176 1.86 -17.61 -4.68
C GLY A 176 0.77 -16.96 -3.82
N LEU A 177 -0.50 -17.12 -4.22
CA LEU A 177 -1.66 -16.76 -3.40
C LEU A 177 -1.56 -17.35 -1.98
N MET A 178 -1.24 -18.65 -1.84
CA MET A 178 -1.13 -19.29 -0.52
C MET A 178 -0.04 -18.67 0.36
N ALA A 179 1.09 -18.27 -0.24
CA ALA A 179 2.16 -17.61 0.49
C ALA A 179 1.74 -16.20 0.92
N LEU A 180 0.94 -15.51 0.09
CA LEU A 180 0.40 -14.20 0.39
C LEU A 180 -0.66 -14.28 1.51
N GLU A 181 -1.61 -15.21 1.45
CA GLU A 181 -2.57 -15.47 2.55
C GLU A 181 -1.88 -15.83 3.86
N LYS A 182 -0.71 -16.48 3.79
CA LYS A 182 0.14 -16.73 4.95
C LYS A 182 0.95 -15.53 5.38
N ALA A 183 1.05 -14.45 4.60
CA ALA A 183 1.83 -13.24 4.89
C ALA A 183 0.98 -12.03 5.33
N ILE A 184 -0.28 -11.95 4.90
CA ILE A 184 -1.28 -10.92 5.30
C ILE A 184 -2.53 -11.53 5.90
#